data_AF-A0A528A8S1-F1
#
_entry.id   AF-A0A528A8S1-F1
#
_cell.length_a   1.000
_cell.length_b   1.000
_cell.length_c   1.000
_cell.angle_alpha   90.00
_cell.angle_beta   90.00
_cell.angle_gamma   90.00
#
_symmetry.space_group_name_H-M   'P 1'
#
loop_
_entity.id
_entity.type
_entity.pdbx_description
1 polymer ?
#
loop_
_entity_poly.entity_id
_entity_poly.type
_entity_poly.pdbx_seq_one_letter_code
_entity_poly.pdbx_strand_id
1 'polypeptide(L)'
;MLADQFIIVFTAYVIAAGSPGPSNMRIMAVAMNDGRRAALAIASGVVSGSIFWGLMAATGVSAILSRYAQALVILQVLGGLYLLYLAFKAGKAALSS
;
A
#
# COMPACT_ATOMS: atom_id res chain seq x y z
N MET A 1 -2.00 13.80 25.19
CA MET A 1 -0.76 13.35 24.50
C MET A 1 -0.91 12.00 23.83
N LEU A 2 -1.15 10.88 24.54
CA LEU A 2 -1.33 9.57 23.89
C LEU A 2 -2.63 9.48 23.07
N ALA A 3 -3.74 9.97 23.60
CA ALA A 3 -5.03 9.97 22.91
C ALA A 3 -4.99 10.77 21.59
N ASP A 4 -4.31 11.91 21.57
CA ASP A 4 -4.16 12.76 20.38
C ASP A 4 -3.38 12.05 19.28
N GLN A 5 -2.32 11.31 19.64
CA GLN A 5 -1.54 10.50 18.70
C GLN A 5 -2.36 9.35 18.11
N PHE A 6 -3.16 8.66 18.93
CA PHE A 6 -4.05 7.60 18.44
C PHE A 6 -5.08 8.14 17.45
N ILE A 7 -5.66 9.30 17.73
CA ILE A 7 -6.63 9.94 16.83
C ILE A 7 -5.97 10.28 15.49
N ILE A 8 -4.78 10.90 15.48
CA ILE A 8 -4.05 11.25 14.25
C ILE A 8 -3.75 10.01 13.40
N VAL A 9 -3.21 8.96 14.02
CA VAL A 9 -2.84 7.72 13.31
C VAL A 9 -4.09 7.01 12.77
N PHE A 10 -5.17 6.97 13.56
CA PHE A 10 -6.43 6.35 13.15
C PHE A 10 -7.08 7.10 11.99
N THR A 11 -7.14 8.44 12.05
CA THR A 11 -7.68 9.25 10.95
C THR A 11 -6.87 9.09 9.68
N ALA A 12 -5.54 9.10 9.77
CA ALA A 12 -4.67 8.85 8.62
C ALA A 12 -4.90 7.44 8.03
N TYR A 13 -5.05 6.43 8.88
CA TYR A 13 -5.37 5.06 8.47
C TYR A 13 -6.71 4.97 7.74
N VAL A 14 -7.77 5.60 8.26
CA VAL A 14 -9.10 5.60 7.62
C VAL A 14 -9.04 6.21 6.23
N ILE A 15 -8.34 7.34 6.05
CA ILE A 15 -8.16 7.98 4.74
C ILE A 15 -7.39 7.05 3.79
N ALA A 16 -6.28 6.48 4.25
CA ALA A 16 -5.45 5.58 3.45
C ALA A 16 -6.19 4.29 3.06
N ALA A 17 -6.91 3.68 4.00
CA ALA A 17 -7.65 2.44 3.79
C ALA A 17 -8.90 2.66 2.91
N GLY A 18 -9.55 3.82 3.02
CA GLY A 18 -10.70 4.18 2.20
C GLY A 18 -10.32 4.52 0.76
N SER A 19 -9.09 4.95 0.51
CA SER A 19 -8.60 5.22 -0.84
C SER A 19 -8.37 3.90 -1.61
N PRO A 20 -8.99 3.70 -2.80
CA PRO A 20 -8.73 2.52 -3.61
C PRO A 20 -7.27 2.56 -4.10
N GLY A 21 -6.40 1.81 -3.42
CA GLY A 21 -4.97 1.78 -3.71
C GLY A 21 -4.61 1.03 -5.01
N PRO A 22 -3.35 1.13 -5.45
CA PRO A 22 -2.87 0.48 -6.68
C PRO A 22 -3.11 -1.04 -6.72
N SER A 23 -3.02 -1.73 -5.57
CA SER A 23 -3.34 -3.16 -5.50
C SER A 23 -4.81 -3.43 -5.81
N ASN A 24 -5.74 -2.66 -5.26
CA ASN A 24 -7.17 -2.83 -5.50
C ASN A 24 -7.50 -2.55 -6.97
N MET A 25 -6.95 -1.47 -7.55
CA MET A 25 -7.10 -1.16 -8.97
C MET A 25 -6.55 -2.26 -9.86
N ARG A 26 -5.40 -2.85 -9.52
CA ARG A 26 -4.79 -3.93 -10.30
C ARG A 26 -5.57 -5.23 -10.22
N ILE A 27 -6.12 -5.58 -9.05
CA ILE A 27 -7.02 -6.73 -8.88
C ILE A 27 -8.28 -6.53 -9.72
N MET A 28 -8.87 -5.33 -9.72
CA MET A 28 -10.04 -5.01 -10.55
C MET A 28 -9.72 -5.09 -12.04
N ALA A 29 -8.59 -4.53 -12.47
CA ALA A 29 -8.16 -4.58 -13.87
C ALA A 29 -7.96 -6.03 -14.35
N VAL A 30 -7.32 -6.89 -13.55
CA VAL A 30 -7.14 -8.30 -13.86
C VAL A 30 -8.48 -9.05 -13.83
N ALA A 31 -9.38 -8.71 -12.90
CA ALA A 31 -10.72 -9.30 -12.87
C ALA A 31 -11.53 -9.00 -14.13
N MET A 32 -11.41 -7.77 -14.67
CA MET A 32 -12.11 -7.35 -15.89
C MET A 32 -11.49 -7.93 -17.17
N ASN A 33 -10.16 -8.08 -17.25
CA ASN A 33 -9.49 -8.56 -18.46
C ASN A 33 -9.27 -10.09 -18.48
N ASP A 34 -8.79 -10.66 -17.38
CA ASP A 34 -8.33 -12.05 -17.29
C ASP A 34 -9.27 -12.95 -16.45
N GLY A 35 -10.33 -12.36 -15.89
CA GLY A 35 -11.38 -13.06 -15.14
C GLY A 35 -11.07 -13.30 -13.66
N ARG A 36 -12.08 -13.85 -12.96
CA ARG A 36 -12.09 -13.96 -11.48
C ARG A 36 -10.96 -14.82 -10.90
N ARG A 37 -10.57 -15.91 -11.59
CA ARG A 37 -9.52 -16.82 -11.08
C ARG A 37 -8.14 -16.14 -11.03
N ALA A 38 -7.78 -15.41 -12.09
CA ALA A 38 -6.53 -14.65 -12.13
C ALA A 38 -6.51 -13.54 -11.07
N ALA A 39 -7.64 -12.84 -10.89
CA ALA A 39 -7.79 -11.82 -9.86
C ALA A 39 -7.63 -12.39 -8.43
N LEU A 40 -8.21 -13.56 -8.15
CA LEU A 40 -8.06 -14.23 -6.85
C LEU A 40 -6.62 -14.65 -6.56
N ALA A 41 -5.87 -15.10 -7.57
CA ALA A 41 -4.45 -15.43 -7.42
C ALA A 41 -3.60 -14.19 -7.08
N ILE A 42 -3.91 -13.04 -7.67
CA ILE A 42 -3.26 -11.78 -7.31
C ILE A 42 -3.66 -11.34 -5.90
N ALA A 43 -4.95 -11.41 -5.57
CA ALA A 43 -5.46 -11.02 -4.26
C ALA A 43 -4.83 -11.87 -3.14
N SER A 44 -4.68 -13.17 -3.32
CA SER A 44 -4.02 -14.03 -2.34
C SER A 44 -2.55 -13.67 -2.15
N GLY A 45 -1.83 -13.31 -3.22
CA GLY A 45 -0.47 -12.78 -3.13
C GLY A 45 -0.39 -11.50 -2.30
N VAL A 46 -1.32 -10.56 -2.51
CA VAL A 46 -1.38 -9.30 -1.75
C VAL A 46 -1.67 -9.56 -0.26
N VAL A 47 -2.61 -10.46 0.05
CA VAL A 47 -2.96 -10.84 1.43
C VAL A 47 -1.78 -11.50 2.13
N SER A 48 -1.16 -12.50 1.50
CA SER A 48 0.00 -13.21 2.06
C SER A 48 1.17 -12.26 2.32
N GLY A 49 1.45 -11.34 1.39
CA GLY A 49 2.47 -10.30 1.58
C GLY A 49 2.15 -9.35 2.74
N SER A 50 0.88 -8.97 2.90
CA SER A 50 0.42 -8.09 3.99
C SER A 50 0.56 -8.77 5.35
N ILE A 51 0.22 -10.06 5.45
CA ILE A 51 0.39 -10.87 6.67
C ILE A 51 1.88 -11.00 7.00
N PHE A 52 2.71 -11.32 6.00
CA PHE A 52 4.16 -11.44 6.20
C PHE A 52 4.76 -10.13 6.71
N TRP A 53 4.39 -9.00 6.12
CA TRP A 53 4.81 -7.68 6.59
C TRP A 53 4.32 -7.38 8.00
N GLY A 54 3.05 -7.67 8.31
CA GLY A 54 2.48 -7.51 9.65
C GLY A 54 3.20 -8.34 10.71
N LEU A 55 3.58 -9.58 10.38
CA LEU A 55 4.38 -10.45 11.25
C LEU A 55 5.78 -9.87 11.49
N MET A 56 6.44 -9.34 10.47
CA MET A 56 7.74 -8.66 10.62
C MET A 56 7.62 -7.40 11.49
N ALA A 57 6.55 -6.62 11.32
CA ALA A 57 6.30 -5.44 12.15
C ALA A 57 6.05 -5.84 13.62
N ALA A 58 5.24 -6.87 13.87
CA ALA A 58 4.90 -7.35 15.21
C ALA A 58 6.09 -7.97 15.96
N THR A 59 6.98 -8.66 15.26
CA THR A 59 8.20 -9.27 15.83
C THR A 59 9.32 -8.26 16.07
N GLY A 60 9.13 -6.99 15.74
CA GLY A 60 10.09 -5.92 16.02
C GLY A 60 11.23 -5.84 15.00
N VAL A 61 11.15 -6.52 13.85
CA VAL A 61 12.12 -6.37 12.75
C VAL A 61 12.17 -4.92 12.24
N SER A 62 11.08 -4.17 12.38
CA SER A 62 11.05 -2.72 12.14
C SER A 62 12.05 -1.93 13.02
N ALA A 63 12.37 -2.40 14.23
CA ALA A 63 13.36 -1.77 15.12
C ALA A 63 14.81 -1.98 14.64
N ILE A 64 15.05 -2.97 13.77
CA ILE A 64 16.36 -3.14 13.11
C ILE A 64 16.47 -2.14 11.96
N LEU A 65 15.38 -1.88 11.23
CA LEU A 65 15.36 -0.87 10.16
C LEU A 65 15.60 0.55 10.68
N SER A 66 15.18 0.89 11.90
CA SER A 66 15.47 2.20 12.49
C SER A 66 16.96 2.47 12.70
N ARG A 67 17.81 1.43 12.69
CA ARG A 67 19.28 1.57 12.71
C ARG A 67 19.85 2.05 11.37
N TYR A 68 19.14 1.79 10.26
CA TYR A 68 19.47 2.25 8.91
C TYR A 68 18.52 3.36 8.46
N ALA A 69 18.41 4.43 9.26
CA ALA A 69 17.50 5.54 9.03
C ALA A 69 17.59 6.12 7.60
N GLN A 70 18.79 6.20 7.02
CA GLN A 70 18.97 6.71 5.66
C GLN A 70 18.36 5.79 4.57
N ALA A 71 18.49 4.47 4.71
CA ALA A 71 17.89 3.53 3.77
C ALA A 71 16.36 3.59 3.82
N LEU A 72 15.79 3.76 5.02
CA LEU A 72 14.36 3.97 5.22
C LEU A 72 13.86 5.24 4.52
N VAL A 73 14.57 6.35 4.66
CA VAL A 73 14.21 7.61 4.00
C VAL A 73 14.25 7.48 2.48
N ILE A 74 15.31 6.87 1.92
CA ILE A 74 15.42 6.63 0.48
C ILE A 74 14.24 5.77 0.00
N LEU A 75 13.93 4.69 0.71
CA LEU A 75 12.81 3.81 0.38
C LEU A 75 11.46 4.54 0.44
N GLN A 76 11.24 5.39 1.44
CA GLN A 76 10.03 6.20 1.57
C GLN A 76 9.90 7.21 0.42
N VAL A 77 10.99 7.89 0.05
CA VAL A 77 11.00 8.84 -1.07
C VAL A 77 10.72 8.12 -2.38
N LEU A 78 11.41 7.02 -2.66
CA LEU A 78 11.19 6.22 -3.88
C LEU A 78 9.77 5.65 -3.93
N GLY A 79 9.27 5.12 -2.82
CA GLY A 79 7.89 4.63 -2.71
C GLY A 79 6.86 5.72 -2.94
N GLY A 80 7.06 6.90 -2.33
CA GLY A 80 6.21 8.07 -2.53
C GLY A 80 6.21 8.56 -3.97
N LEU A 81 7.38 8.68 -4.61
CA LEU A 81 7.50 9.05 -6.02
C LEU A 81 6.80 8.03 -6.93
N TYR A 82 6.94 6.74 -6.64
CA TYR A 82 6.25 5.68 -7.38
C TYR A 82 4.73 5.78 -7.26
N LEU A 83 4.21 6.09 -6.07
CA LEU A 83 2.78 6.31 -5.86
C LEU A 83 2.27 7.56 -6.59
N LEU A 84 3.03 8.66 -6.60
CA LEU A 84 2.69 9.86 -7.39
C LEU A 84 2.63 9.55 -8.89
N TYR A 85 3.59 8.78 -9.40
CA TYR A 85 3.58 8.31 -10.78
C TYR A 85 2.34 7.45 -11.09
N LEU A 86 1.98 6.52 -10.21
CA LEU A 86 0.78 5.71 -10.33
C LEU A 86 -0.51 6.56 -10.29
N ALA A 87 -0.59 7.55 -9.40
CA ALA A 87 -1.71 8.47 -9.31
C ALA A 87 -1.90 9.26 -10.62
N PHE A 88 -0.81 9.77 -11.19
CA PHE A 88 -0.85 10.44 -12.49
C PHE A 88 -1.33 9.50 -13.61
N LYS A 89 -0.80 8.26 -13.64
CA LYS A 89 -1.21 7.24 -14.61
C LYS A 89 -2.69 6.87 -14.49
N ALA A 90 -3.19 6.72 -13.26
CA ALA A 90 -4.59 6.43 -12.97
C ALA A 90 -5.53 7.56 -13.42
N GLY A 91 -5.17 8.82 -13.10
CA GLY A 91 -5.91 9.99 -13.57
C GLY A 91 -5.98 10.06 -15.09
N LYS A 92 -4.86 9.86 -15.77
CA LYS A 92 -4.81 9.86 -17.25
C LYS A 92 -5.68 8.76 -17.87
N ALA A 93 -5.71 7.57 -17.28
CA ALA A 93 -6.58 6.48 -17.75
C ALA A 93 -8.07 6.83 -17.59
N ALA A 94 -8.45 7.46 -16.47
CA ALA A 94 -9.83 7.89 -16.23
C ALA A 94 -10.28 9.02 -17.19
N LEU A 95 -9.38 9.91 -17.60
CA LEU A 95 -9.64 10.98 -18.57
C LEU A 95 -9.63 10.51 -20.03
N SER A 96 -9.09 9.33 -20.31
CA SER A 96 -9.02 8.73 -21.66
C SER A 96 -10.13 7.71 -21.94
N SER A 97 -10.99 7.44 -20.95
CA SER A 97 -12.16 6.56 -21.05
C SER A 97 -13.42 7.38 -21.26
#